data_AF-A0BZA2-F1
#
_entry.id   AF-A0BZA2-F1
#
_cell.length_a   1.000
_cell.length_b   1.000
_cell.length_c   1.000
_cell.angle_alpha   90.00
_cell.angle_beta   90.00
_cell.angle_gamma   90.00
#
_symmetry.space_group_name_H-M   'P 1'
#
loop_
_entity.id
_entity.type
_entity.pdbx_description
1 polymer ?
#
loop_
_entity_poly.entity_id
_entity_poly.type
_entity_poly.pdbx_seq_one_letter_code
_entity_poly.pdbx_strand_id
1 'polypeptide(L)'
;MDKQCSICNKEFSFIKQNKSKCKRCGLVVCLDCNKNEFKISSSMLKPLKKEKVCLQCKTDCLYVEQQLEQFHQSWNKESQLQIELFQESLNPEQYQQLIKISKVQNNFKQNLEQIKSDLIKCFITQEMFNYSFQDWICHSINQMKVNQIFDDIENLLIVFLYRNSQVGYSCELLQISIVLLTQMKDYAALQLLEQLYELMPYEYWPTSTQEPNLQTLVQDFQLAFKIDSTQISQIKKFMEFFSTPNTQSLFIKGLNFSCFHIIFLEFVQQMNFEVIQKYLIVVAKSCLKSFGQFGFDYKSIGKQILNKTDYKSITQIKSLLDQKLGNSQLTFSSPKSSLIRKRNSVCSIENSSFIDTLPQLMTQQNSQREIKVEDNFIFNFQNDQNLQIIQLMQMIEQRKKELYELQIKNTALKNQTQNIKQISKQEHEDYLNMVDKMSQEIQEEIAQGVQIYYQK
;
A
#
# COMPACT_ATOMS: atom_id res chain seq x y z
N MET A 1 13.99 34.27 -3.56
CA MET A 1 12.57 34.56 -3.29
C MET A 1 11.74 34.10 -4.47
N ASP A 2 10.66 33.34 -4.23
CA ASP A 2 9.80 32.83 -5.30
C ASP A 2 9.08 33.97 -6.03
N LYS A 3 9.26 34.05 -7.36
CA LYS A 3 8.68 35.08 -8.23
C LYS A 3 7.28 34.71 -8.75
N GLN A 4 6.91 33.43 -8.68
CA GLN A 4 5.66 32.89 -9.21
C GLN A 4 5.05 31.83 -8.28
N CYS A 5 3.73 31.59 -8.42
CA CYS A 5 3.03 30.54 -7.69
C CYS A 5 3.54 29.16 -8.09
N SER A 6 3.89 28.32 -7.10
CA SER A 6 4.43 26.98 -7.33
C SER A 6 3.48 25.99 -8.01
N ILE A 7 2.17 26.30 -8.03
CA ILE A 7 1.12 25.45 -8.61
C ILE A 7 0.65 25.98 -9.96
N CYS A 8 0.17 27.22 -10.03
CA CYS A 8 -0.40 27.78 -11.25
C CYS A 8 0.58 28.61 -12.09
N ASN A 9 1.84 28.75 -11.64
CA ASN A 9 2.90 29.55 -12.28
C ASN A 9 2.55 31.03 -12.53
N LYS A 10 1.44 31.54 -11.97
CA LYS A 10 1.12 32.97 -12.03
C LYS A 10 2.18 33.77 -11.28
N GLU A 11 2.71 34.81 -11.92
CA GLU A 11 3.63 35.73 -11.28
C GLU A 11 2.98 36.44 -10.09
N PHE A 12 3.75 36.63 -9.04
CA PHE A 12 3.30 37.42 -7.90
C PHE A 12 3.46 38.90 -8.23
N SER A 13 2.38 39.68 -8.12
CA SER A 13 2.48 41.12 -8.35
C SER A 13 3.33 41.79 -7.27
N PHE A 14 4.12 42.79 -7.68
CA PHE A 14 4.96 43.58 -6.76
C PHE A 14 4.12 44.44 -5.80
N ILE A 15 2.88 44.78 -6.19
CA ILE A 15 2.03 45.77 -5.51
C ILE A 15 1.11 45.12 -4.46
N LYS A 16 0.66 43.89 -4.67
CA LYS A 16 -0.14 43.13 -3.68
C LYS A 16 0.63 41.86 -3.35
N GLN A 17 1.06 41.71 -2.10
CA GLN A 17 1.67 40.46 -1.62
C GLN A 17 0.61 39.34 -1.56
N ASN A 18 0.14 38.88 -2.72
CA ASN A 18 -0.79 37.77 -2.88
C ASN A 18 -0.05 36.42 -2.71
N LYS A 19 0.93 36.36 -1.81
CA LYS A 19 1.71 35.16 -1.50
C LYS A 19 1.20 34.57 -0.21
N SER A 20 1.00 33.26 -0.19
CA SER A 20 0.69 32.52 1.02
C SER A 20 1.47 31.22 1.04
N LYS A 21 1.69 30.67 2.23
CA LYS A 21 2.41 29.40 2.40
C LYS A 21 1.40 28.32 2.76
N CYS A 22 1.41 27.21 2.02
CA CYS A 22 0.65 26.03 2.38
C CYS A 22 1.11 25.50 3.74
N LYS A 23 0.20 25.28 4.69
CA LYS A 23 0.55 24.76 6.02
C LYS A 23 0.95 23.29 6.01
N ARG A 24 0.55 22.54 4.99
CA ARG A 24 0.88 21.12 4.80
C ARG A 24 2.24 20.90 4.12
N CYS A 25 2.39 21.31 2.85
CA CYS A 25 3.63 21.07 2.09
C CYS A 25 4.65 22.22 2.14
N GLY A 26 4.29 23.37 2.73
CA GLY A 26 5.19 24.52 2.86
C GLY A 26 5.46 25.30 1.55
N LEU A 27 4.80 24.95 0.43
CA LEU A 27 4.94 25.67 -0.84
C LEU A 27 4.40 27.10 -0.74
N VAL A 28 5.08 28.02 -1.44
CA VAL A 28 4.59 29.39 -1.66
C VAL A 28 3.64 29.38 -2.86
N VAL A 29 2.41 29.80 -2.63
CA VAL A 29 1.31 29.75 -3.59
C VAL A 29 0.53 31.06 -3.58
N CYS A 30 -0.25 31.33 -4.62
CA CYS A 30 -1.13 32.50 -4.62
C CYS A 30 -2.32 32.29 -3.65
N LEU A 31 -2.98 33.38 -3.26
CA LEU A 31 -4.17 33.32 -2.39
C LEU A 31 -5.28 32.41 -2.96
N ASP A 32 -5.51 32.43 -4.28
CA ASP A 32 -6.49 31.56 -4.94
C ASP A 32 -6.15 30.07 -4.75
N CYS A 33 -4.86 29.74 -4.77
CA CYS A 33 -4.38 28.38 -4.58
C CYS A 33 -4.33 27.97 -3.10
N ASN A 34 -4.34 28.92 -2.14
CA ASN A 34 -4.31 28.66 -0.69
C ASN A 34 -5.63 28.99 0.04
N LYS A 35 -6.74 29.09 -0.69
CA LYS A 35 -8.07 29.37 -0.12
C LYS A 35 -8.73 28.17 0.54
N ASN A 36 -8.12 26.99 0.44
CA ASN A 36 -8.71 25.75 0.92
C ASN A 36 -8.33 25.51 2.37
N GLU A 37 -9.28 25.00 3.15
CA GLU A 37 -9.03 24.54 4.52
C GLU A 37 -9.28 23.04 4.59
N PHE A 38 -8.40 22.32 5.29
CA PHE A 38 -8.50 20.88 5.48
C PHE A 38 -7.96 20.45 6.83
N LYS A 39 -8.44 19.32 7.36
CA LYS A 39 -7.92 18.70 8.59
C LYS A 39 -6.60 18.01 8.28
N ILE A 40 -5.49 18.59 8.73
CA ILE A 40 -4.15 18.00 8.57
C ILE A 40 -3.52 17.78 9.94
N SER A 41 -2.57 16.86 9.99
CA SER A 41 -1.79 16.63 11.19
C SER A 41 -0.57 17.54 11.24
N SER A 42 -0.17 17.90 12.45
CA SER A 42 1.14 18.52 12.71
C SER A 42 2.18 17.50 13.18
N SER A 43 1.75 16.26 13.45
CA SER A 43 2.59 15.12 13.82
C SER A 43 1.73 13.86 13.88
N MET A 44 2.29 12.69 13.57
CA MET A 44 1.54 11.42 13.61
C MET A 44 0.72 11.19 14.89
N LEU A 45 1.22 11.63 16.06
CA LEU A 45 0.58 11.44 17.37
C LEU A 45 -0.34 12.59 17.83
N LYS A 46 -0.50 13.66 17.04
CA LYS A 46 -1.32 14.82 17.41
C LYS A 46 -2.65 14.81 16.67
N PRO A 47 -3.73 15.32 17.28
CA PRO A 47 -5.02 15.41 16.62
C PRO A 47 -4.94 16.32 15.38
N LEU A 48 -5.74 15.98 14.38
CA LEU A 48 -5.88 16.73 13.15
C LEU A 48 -6.47 18.12 13.43
N LYS A 49 -5.93 19.16 12.78
CA LYS A 49 -6.40 20.54 12.89
C LYS A 49 -6.76 21.10 11.52
N LYS A 50 -7.80 21.93 11.47
CA LYS A 50 -8.17 22.65 10.24
C LYS A 50 -7.11 23.72 9.95
N GLU A 51 -6.46 23.61 8.80
CA GLU A 51 -5.39 24.51 8.37
C GLU A 51 -5.55 24.87 6.89
N LYS A 52 -4.96 26.00 6.48
CA LYS A 52 -4.96 26.42 5.07
C LYS A 52 -3.97 25.61 4.26
N VAL A 53 -4.47 24.95 3.22
CA VAL A 53 -3.70 24.07 2.34
C VAL A 53 -3.83 24.48 0.89
N CYS A 54 -2.80 24.14 0.11
CA CYS A 54 -2.84 24.37 -1.32
C CYS A 54 -3.80 23.39 -2.02
N LEU A 55 -4.22 23.73 -3.25
CA LEU A 55 -5.13 22.90 -4.04
C LEU A 55 -4.63 21.44 -4.20
N GLN A 56 -3.35 21.24 -4.51
CA GLN A 56 -2.77 19.92 -4.66
C GLN A 56 -2.82 19.10 -3.36
N CYS A 57 -2.46 19.72 -2.23
CA CYS A 57 -2.57 19.10 -0.92
C CYS A 57 -4.01 18.74 -0.56
N LYS A 58 -4.98 19.58 -0.93
CA LYS A 58 -6.41 19.28 -0.73
C LYS A 58 -6.83 18.05 -1.51
N THR A 59 -6.43 17.93 -2.78
CA THR A 59 -6.77 16.77 -3.62
C THR A 59 -6.23 15.47 -3.02
N ASP A 60 -4.96 15.48 -2.58
CA ASP A 60 -4.36 14.32 -1.91
C ASP A 60 -5.05 13.99 -0.58
N CYS A 61 -5.41 15.01 0.21
CA CYS A 61 -6.17 14.83 1.44
C CYS A 61 -7.57 14.22 1.21
N LEU A 62 -8.31 14.71 0.20
CA LEU A 62 -9.62 14.15 -0.17
C LEU A 62 -9.51 12.70 -0.61
N TYR A 63 -8.45 12.36 -1.34
CA TYR A 63 -8.17 10.96 -1.71
C TYR A 63 -7.92 10.09 -0.47
N VAL A 64 -7.10 10.57 0.47
CA VAL A 64 -6.84 9.88 1.75
C VAL A 64 -8.14 9.64 2.53
N GLU A 65 -8.97 10.67 2.73
CA GLU A 65 -10.26 10.51 3.42
C GLU A 65 -11.15 9.50 2.71
N GLN A 66 -11.23 9.56 1.38
CA GLN A 66 -11.99 8.59 0.59
C GLN A 66 -11.50 7.15 0.82
N GLN A 67 -10.19 6.91 0.83
CA GLN A 67 -9.65 5.56 1.06
C GLN A 67 -9.98 5.06 2.48
N LEU A 68 -9.83 5.91 3.50
CA LEU A 68 -10.14 5.55 4.89
C LEU A 68 -11.63 5.24 5.08
N GLU A 69 -12.51 6.05 4.50
CA GLU A 69 -13.96 5.90 4.61
C GLU A 69 -14.48 4.69 3.82
N GLN A 70 -14.01 4.48 2.59
CA GLN A 70 -14.50 3.40 1.73
C GLN A 70 -14.02 2.02 2.18
N PHE A 71 -12.77 1.91 2.65
CA PHE A 71 -12.16 0.62 2.99
C PHE A 71 -12.09 0.36 4.49
N HIS A 72 -12.62 1.26 5.32
CA HIS A 72 -12.58 1.19 6.78
C HIS A 72 -11.17 0.86 7.32
N GLN A 73 -10.14 1.39 6.64
CA GLN A 73 -8.75 1.11 6.96
C GLN A 73 -8.42 1.65 8.35
N SER A 74 -7.80 0.80 9.16
CA SER A 74 -7.39 1.15 10.51
C SER A 74 -6.21 0.28 10.93
N TRP A 75 -5.44 0.80 11.88
CA TRP A 75 -4.22 0.17 12.34
C TRP A 75 -4.42 -1.25 12.87
N ASN A 76 -3.57 -2.17 12.40
CA ASN A 76 -3.49 -3.57 12.79
C ASN A 76 -4.86 -4.24 12.87
N LYS A 77 -5.65 -4.10 11.79
CA LYS A 77 -6.95 -4.77 11.63
C LYS A 77 -7.01 -5.50 10.30
N GLU A 78 -7.83 -6.55 10.29
CA GLU A 78 -8.16 -7.27 9.08
C GLU A 78 -8.83 -6.35 8.08
N SER A 79 -8.39 -6.40 6.83
CA SER A 79 -8.88 -5.55 5.76
C SER A 79 -9.31 -6.36 4.55
N GLN A 80 -10.05 -5.71 3.66
CA GLN A 80 -10.43 -6.30 2.38
C GLN A 80 -9.19 -6.71 1.55
N LEU A 81 -8.12 -5.89 1.58
CA LEU A 81 -6.87 -6.21 0.88
C LEU A 81 -6.24 -7.50 1.42
N GLN A 82 -6.22 -7.69 2.74
CA GLN A 82 -5.74 -8.93 3.35
C GLN A 82 -6.52 -10.15 2.86
N ILE A 83 -7.86 -10.05 2.81
CA ILE A 83 -8.75 -11.14 2.37
C ILE A 83 -8.52 -11.47 0.89
N GLU A 84 -8.30 -10.45 0.06
CA GLU A 84 -8.05 -10.63 -1.37
C GLU A 84 -6.69 -11.30 -1.67
N LEU A 85 -5.67 -11.00 -0.86
CA LEU A 85 -4.33 -11.53 -1.05
C LEU A 85 -4.15 -12.93 -0.45
N PHE A 86 -4.77 -13.19 0.70
CA PHE A 86 -4.53 -14.40 1.48
C PHE A 86 -5.83 -15.15 1.72
N GLN A 87 -5.98 -16.31 1.06
CA GLN A 87 -7.06 -17.25 1.36
C GLN A 87 -6.84 -17.95 2.71
N GLU A 88 -5.57 -18.22 3.04
CA GLU A 88 -5.13 -18.74 4.34
C GLU A 88 -4.00 -17.84 4.84
N SER A 89 -4.25 -17.13 5.94
CA SER A 89 -3.23 -16.32 6.61
C SER A 89 -2.48 -17.15 7.65
N LEU A 90 -1.29 -16.70 8.01
CA LEU A 90 -0.54 -17.27 9.13
C LEU A 90 -1.43 -17.33 10.38
N ASN A 91 -1.45 -18.49 11.06
CA ASN A 91 -2.31 -18.69 12.23
C ASN A 91 -1.89 -17.69 13.34
N PRO A 92 -2.83 -16.92 13.93
CA PRO A 92 -2.54 -15.99 15.02
C PRO A 92 -1.75 -16.61 16.18
N GLU A 93 -2.04 -17.85 16.55
CA GLU A 93 -1.35 -18.56 17.64
C GLU A 93 0.11 -18.86 17.28
N GLN A 94 0.37 -19.25 16.03
CA GLN A 94 1.73 -19.47 15.53
C GLN A 94 2.51 -18.15 15.50
N TYR A 95 1.88 -17.05 15.07
CA TYR A 95 2.50 -15.74 15.11
C TYR A 95 2.88 -15.32 16.54
N GLN A 96 2.00 -15.54 17.51
CA GLN A 96 2.28 -15.27 18.93
C GLN A 96 3.41 -16.12 19.49
N GLN A 97 3.54 -17.38 19.07
CA GLN A 97 4.67 -18.23 19.45
C GLN A 97 5.98 -17.71 18.85
N LEU A 98 5.97 -17.28 17.59
CA LEU A 98 7.14 -16.69 16.94
C LEU A 98 7.61 -15.43 17.67
N ILE A 99 6.70 -14.53 18.07
CA ILE A 99 7.05 -13.33 18.86
C ILE A 99 7.83 -13.72 20.13
N LYS A 100 7.33 -14.71 20.88
CA LYS A 100 7.97 -15.17 22.12
C LYS A 100 9.38 -15.70 21.86
N ILE A 101 9.55 -16.51 20.81
CA ILE A 101 10.86 -17.07 20.43
C ILE A 101 11.82 -15.96 20.02
N SER A 102 11.39 -15.05 19.15
CA SER A 102 12.21 -13.96 18.62
C SER A 102 12.69 -13.01 19.71
N LYS A 103 11.87 -12.71 20.74
CA LYS A 103 12.25 -11.79 21.83
C LYS A 103 13.34 -12.31 22.77
N VAL A 104 13.49 -13.63 22.89
CA VAL A 104 14.44 -14.25 23.83
C VAL A 104 15.83 -14.46 23.20
N GLN A 105 15.95 -14.30 21.88
CA GLN A 105 17.24 -14.50 21.21
C GLN A 105 18.22 -13.34 21.43
N ASN A 106 19.34 -13.64 22.08
CA ASN A 106 20.40 -12.68 22.40
C ASN A 106 20.96 -11.93 21.18
N ASN A 107 20.95 -12.55 20.00
CA ASN A 107 21.49 -11.96 18.77
C ASN A 107 20.66 -10.78 18.23
N PHE A 108 19.44 -10.55 18.74
CA PHE A 108 18.57 -9.47 18.28
C PHE A 108 18.56 -8.25 19.21
N LYS A 109 19.34 -8.26 20.30
CA LYS A 109 19.35 -7.15 21.27
C LYS A 109 19.74 -5.81 20.63
N GLN A 110 20.75 -5.80 19.75
CA GLN A 110 21.18 -4.59 19.04
C GLN A 110 20.11 -4.07 18.06
N ASN A 111 19.50 -4.96 17.28
CA ASN A 111 18.40 -4.60 16.37
C ASN A 111 17.21 -4.03 17.14
N LEU A 112 16.88 -4.59 18.30
CA LEU A 112 15.76 -4.14 19.13
C LEU A 112 15.99 -2.74 19.73
N GLU A 113 17.21 -2.44 20.17
CA GLU A 113 17.59 -1.10 20.62
C GLU A 113 17.51 -0.09 19.46
N GLN A 114 17.97 -0.48 18.27
CA GLN A 114 17.90 0.38 17.08
C GLN A 114 16.45 0.63 16.64
N ILE A 115 15.61 -0.41 16.57
CA ILE A 115 14.17 -0.31 16.26
C ILE A 115 13.51 0.70 17.20
N LYS A 116 13.77 0.61 18.51
CA LYS A 116 13.19 1.54 19.50
C LYS A 116 13.64 2.97 19.29
N SER A 117 14.93 3.18 19.00
CA SER A 117 15.47 4.51 18.68
C SER A 117 14.79 5.10 17.45
N ASP A 118 14.62 4.30 16.40
CA ASP A 118 14.05 4.74 15.13
C ASP A 118 12.52 4.91 15.19
N LEU A 119 11.81 4.16 16.04
CA LEU A 119 10.40 4.40 16.36
C LEU A 119 10.19 5.78 17.00
N ILE A 120 11.07 6.17 17.94
CA ILE A 120 11.06 7.51 18.53
C ILE A 120 11.28 8.56 17.44
N LYS A 121 12.28 8.37 16.58
CA LYS A 121 12.52 9.32 15.48
C LYS A 121 11.31 9.42 14.54
N CYS A 122 10.70 8.29 14.21
CA CYS A 122 9.56 8.20 13.33
C CYS A 122 8.33 8.96 13.86
N PHE A 123 7.87 8.63 15.08
CA PHE A 123 6.60 9.13 15.60
C PHE A 123 6.72 10.45 16.37
N ILE A 124 7.90 10.75 16.94
CA ILE A 124 8.12 11.97 17.75
C ILE A 124 8.81 13.04 16.92
N THR A 125 9.93 12.73 16.26
CA THR A 125 10.71 13.73 15.49
C THR A 125 10.23 13.89 14.03
N GLN A 126 9.45 12.93 13.52
CA GLN A 126 8.80 12.97 12.20
C GLN A 126 9.75 12.95 10.99
N GLU A 127 10.98 12.48 11.16
CA GLU A 127 12.02 12.58 10.13
C GLU A 127 11.90 11.53 9.01
N MET A 128 11.12 10.47 9.22
CA MET A 128 11.10 9.30 8.34
C MET A 128 10.02 9.32 7.26
N PHE A 129 8.93 10.05 7.49
CA PHE A 129 7.80 10.12 6.56
C PHE A 129 7.56 11.55 6.09
N ASN A 130 7.11 11.71 4.85
CA ASN A 130 6.65 13.01 4.37
C ASN A 130 5.28 13.38 4.96
N TYR A 131 4.88 14.64 4.81
CA TYR A 131 3.63 15.17 5.36
C TYR A 131 2.38 14.35 4.97
N SER A 132 2.36 13.73 3.78
CA SER A 132 1.19 13.02 3.28
C SER A 132 0.99 11.70 4.02
N PHE A 133 2.06 10.95 4.25
CA PHE A 133 2.04 9.75 5.08
C PHE A 133 1.83 10.04 6.56
N GLN A 134 2.35 11.16 7.06
CA GLN A 134 2.11 11.56 8.46
C GLN A 134 0.61 11.74 8.74
N ASP A 135 -0.12 12.38 7.81
CA ASP A 135 -1.57 12.51 7.90
C ASP A 135 -2.24 11.13 7.84
N TRP A 136 -1.88 10.30 6.86
CA TRP A 136 -2.41 8.94 6.69
C TRP A 136 -2.27 8.09 7.96
N ILE A 137 -1.06 8.04 8.51
CA ILE A 137 -0.75 7.27 9.72
C ILE A 137 -1.53 7.85 10.90
N CYS A 138 -1.56 9.18 11.06
CA CYS A 138 -2.32 9.85 12.10
C CYS A 138 -3.80 9.48 12.08
N HIS A 139 -4.41 9.39 10.89
CA HIS A 139 -5.78 8.92 10.73
C HIS A 139 -5.94 7.44 11.10
N SER A 140 -5.00 6.60 10.65
CA SER A 140 -5.06 5.14 10.82
C SER A 140 -4.94 4.70 12.29
N ILE A 141 -4.15 5.43 13.10
CA ILE A 141 -3.91 5.13 14.52
C ILE A 141 -4.89 5.82 15.47
N ASN A 142 -5.92 6.50 14.95
CA ASN A 142 -6.79 7.35 15.75
C ASN A 142 -7.28 6.63 17.02
N GLN A 143 -7.09 7.27 18.19
CA GLN A 143 -7.42 6.76 19.53
C GLN A 143 -6.61 5.56 20.04
N MET A 144 -5.53 5.16 19.37
CA MET A 144 -4.64 4.12 19.87
C MET A 144 -3.65 4.63 20.91
N LYS A 145 -3.26 3.73 21.82
CA LYS A 145 -2.19 3.98 22.78
C LYS A 145 -0.84 3.84 22.08
N VAL A 146 0.07 4.79 22.29
CA VAL A 146 1.40 4.80 21.67
C VAL A 146 2.17 3.49 21.92
N ASN A 147 2.11 2.96 23.15
CA ASN A 147 2.78 1.70 23.48
C ASN A 147 2.28 0.53 22.63
N GLN A 148 0.97 0.47 22.35
CA GLN A 148 0.40 -0.58 21.50
C GLN A 148 0.92 -0.47 20.06
N ILE A 149 0.99 0.75 19.51
CA ILE A 149 1.53 0.99 18.16
C ILE A 149 2.99 0.52 18.10
N PHE A 150 3.79 0.86 19.10
CA PHE A 150 5.21 0.50 19.15
C PHE A 150 5.40 -1.01 19.30
N ASP A 151 4.60 -1.65 20.17
CA ASP A 151 4.63 -3.09 20.37
C ASP A 151 4.26 -3.84 19.09
N ASP A 152 3.23 -3.40 18.36
CA ASP A 152 2.80 -4.01 17.09
C ASP A 152 3.92 -3.97 16.05
N ILE A 153 4.60 -2.81 15.90
CA ILE A 153 5.70 -2.64 14.94
C ILE A 153 6.92 -3.45 15.37
N GLU A 154 7.28 -3.41 16.65
CA GLU A 154 8.39 -4.18 17.20
C GLU A 154 8.17 -5.67 16.95
N ASN A 155 6.99 -6.19 17.30
CA ASN A 155 6.64 -7.60 17.11
C ASN A 155 6.73 -8.04 15.65
N LEU A 156 6.21 -7.24 14.71
CA LEU A 156 6.30 -7.53 13.28
C LEU A 156 7.75 -7.60 12.81
N LEU A 157 8.55 -6.57 13.15
CA LEU A 157 9.94 -6.46 12.70
C LEU A 157 10.83 -7.56 13.28
N ILE A 158 10.72 -7.85 14.57
CA ILE A 158 11.58 -8.87 15.19
C ILE A 158 11.27 -10.27 14.65
N VAL A 159 9.99 -10.58 14.37
CA VAL A 159 9.61 -11.87 13.81
C VAL A 159 10.11 -11.98 12.37
N PHE A 160 9.97 -10.90 11.58
CA PHE A 160 10.51 -10.85 10.23
C PHE A 160 12.03 -11.06 10.22
N LEU A 161 12.78 -10.30 11.04
CA LEU A 161 14.24 -10.39 11.11
C LEU A 161 14.72 -11.73 11.68
N TYR A 162 13.94 -12.34 12.57
CA TYR A 162 14.21 -13.69 13.06
C TYR A 162 14.11 -14.73 11.94
N ARG A 163 13.08 -14.63 11.10
CA ARG A 163 12.85 -15.56 9.98
C ARG A 163 13.75 -15.27 8.77
N ASN A 164 14.18 -14.01 8.61
CA ASN A 164 14.92 -13.52 7.44
C ASN A 164 16.19 -12.77 7.87
N SER A 165 17.05 -13.44 8.65
CA SER A 165 18.24 -12.83 9.27
C SER A 165 19.23 -12.24 8.26
N GLN A 166 19.23 -12.73 7.01
CA GLN A 166 20.05 -12.24 5.92
C GLN A 166 19.71 -10.83 5.41
N VAL A 167 18.48 -10.34 5.65
CA VAL A 167 18.03 -9.03 5.15
C VAL A 167 18.64 -7.88 5.95
N GLY A 168 18.84 -8.09 7.25
CA GLY A 168 19.24 -7.04 8.19
C GLY A 168 18.13 -6.02 8.47
N TYR A 169 18.34 -5.20 9.50
CA TYR A 169 17.41 -4.11 9.85
C TYR A 169 17.73 -2.84 9.03
N SER A 170 16.68 -2.11 8.62
CA SER A 170 16.80 -0.78 8.02
C SER A 170 15.60 0.12 8.36
N CYS A 171 15.77 1.43 8.17
CA CYS A 171 14.68 2.41 8.33
C CYS A 171 13.57 2.21 7.28
N GLU A 172 13.90 1.73 6.10
CA GLU A 172 12.95 1.43 5.02
C GLU A 172 12.07 0.22 5.38
N LEU A 173 12.66 -0.81 6.00
CA LEU A 173 11.91 -1.94 6.55
C LEU A 173 10.90 -1.48 7.61
N LEU A 174 11.31 -0.56 8.49
CA LEU A 174 10.42 0.08 9.46
C LEU A 174 9.27 0.84 8.78
N GLN A 175 9.56 1.62 7.74
CA GLN A 175 8.55 2.38 7.01
C GLN A 175 7.51 1.48 6.34
N ILE A 176 7.97 0.44 5.63
CA ILE A 176 7.08 -0.54 4.99
C ILE A 176 6.23 -1.22 6.05
N SER A 177 6.82 -1.68 7.15
CA SER A 177 6.09 -2.33 8.25
C SER A 177 4.97 -1.46 8.81
N ILE A 178 5.24 -0.17 9.04
CA ILE A 178 4.23 0.80 9.48
C ILE A 178 3.09 0.91 8.46
N VAL A 179 3.42 1.03 7.16
CA VAL A 179 2.41 1.14 6.11
C VAL A 179 1.56 -0.14 6.01
N LEU A 180 2.18 -1.32 6.09
CA LEU A 180 1.45 -2.58 6.10
C LEU A 180 0.51 -2.67 7.30
N LEU A 181 0.95 -2.26 8.49
CA LEU A 181 0.10 -2.22 9.68
C LEU A 181 -1.05 -1.20 9.56
N THR A 182 -0.96 -0.17 8.72
CA THR A 182 -2.14 0.67 8.42
C THR A 182 -3.18 -0.03 7.53
N GLN A 183 -2.80 -1.11 6.86
CA GLN A 183 -3.63 -1.76 5.84
C GLN A 183 -4.06 -3.18 6.18
N MET A 184 -3.43 -3.86 7.14
CA MET A 184 -3.79 -5.25 7.47
C MET A 184 -3.37 -5.63 8.90
N LYS A 185 -3.79 -6.83 9.31
CA LYS A 185 -3.40 -7.43 10.58
C LYS A 185 -1.93 -7.84 10.56
N ASP A 186 -1.26 -7.72 11.70
CA ASP A 186 0.18 -7.97 11.89
C ASP A 186 0.70 -9.29 11.31
N TYR A 187 0.01 -10.40 11.51
CA TYR A 187 0.41 -11.69 10.94
C TYR A 187 0.30 -11.73 9.41
N ALA A 188 -0.66 -11.02 8.81
CA ALA A 188 -0.79 -10.88 7.37
C ALA A 188 0.22 -9.88 6.80
N ALA A 189 0.51 -8.82 7.57
CA ALA A 189 1.59 -7.88 7.27
C ALA A 189 2.93 -8.60 7.23
N LEU A 190 3.21 -9.52 8.17
CA LEU A 190 4.41 -10.36 8.14
C LEU A 190 4.48 -11.17 6.85
N GLN A 191 3.40 -11.87 6.50
CA GLN A 191 3.34 -12.69 5.30
C GLN A 191 3.57 -11.87 4.02
N LEU A 192 2.92 -10.71 3.90
CA LEU A 192 3.15 -9.82 2.77
C LEU A 192 4.58 -9.28 2.77
N LEU A 193 5.12 -8.87 3.92
CA LEU A 193 6.48 -8.38 4.05
C LEU A 193 7.50 -9.42 3.56
N GLU A 194 7.35 -10.69 3.98
CA GLU A 194 8.19 -11.80 3.48
C GLU A 194 8.11 -11.92 1.96
N GLN A 195 6.92 -11.87 1.37
CA GLN A 195 6.75 -11.92 -0.08
C GLN A 195 7.39 -10.73 -0.80
N LEU A 196 7.21 -9.51 -0.30
CA LEU A 196 7.79 -8.30 -0.90
C LEU A 196 9.33 -8.37 -0.92
N TYR A 197 9.94 -8.90 0.13
CA TYR A 197 11.40 -9.05 0.20
C TYR A 197 11.93 -10.21 -0.65
N GLU A 198 11.18 -11.30 -0.83
CA GLU A 198 11.53 -12.36 -1.78
C GLU A 198 11.49 -11.87 -3.24
N LEU A 199 10.59 -10.94 -3.56
CA LEU A 199 10.48 -10.35 -4.89
C LEU A 199 11.55 -9.28 -5.17
N MET A 200 12.08 -8.64 -4.14
CA MET A 200 13.07 -7.57 -4.28
C MET A 200 14.45 -8.15 -4.66
N PRO A 201 15.09 -7.66 -5.74
CA PRO A 201 16.43 -8.10 -6.10
C PRO A 201 17.43 -7.86 -4.95
N TYR A 202 18.38 -8.78 -4.80
CA TYR A 202 19.33 -8.81 -3.69
C TYR A 202 20.17 -7.52 -3.60
N GLU A 203 20.47 -6.88 -4.73
CA GLU A 203 21.22 -5.62 -4.84
C GLU A 203 20.53 -4.45 -4.11
N TYR A 204 19.22 -4.56 -3.85
CA TYR A 204 18.48 -3.58 -3.07
C TYR A 204 18.40 -3.92 -1.58
N TRP A 205 18.94 -5.05 -1.12
CA TRP A 205 18.90 -5.38 0.30
C TRP A 205 19.92 -4.55 1.12
N PRO A 206 19.60 -4.16 2.36
CA PRO A 206 20.52 -3.38 3.21
C PRO A 206 21.88 -4.04 3.46
N THR A 207 21.92 -5.37 3.48
CA THR A 207 23.13 -6.17 3.69
C THR A 207 23.93 -6.41 2.42
N SER A 208 23.41 -6.00 1.25
CA SER A 208 24.06 -6.23 -0.02
C SER A 208 25.28 -5.35 -0.19
N THR A 209 26.30 -5.92 -0.81
CA THR A 209 27.52 -5.20 -1.24
C THR A 209 27.51 -4.90 -2.73
N GLN A 210 26.48 -5.35 -3.46
CA GLN A 210 26.34 -5.18 -4.90
C GLN A 210 25.47 -3.97 -5.21
N GLU A 211 25.92 -3.12 -6.14
CA GLU A 211 25.11 -2.02 -6.63
C GLU A 211 24.13 -2.50 -7.72
N PRO A 212 22.88 -2.00 -7.71
CA PRO A 212 21.90 -2.37 -8.71
C PRO A 212 22.32 -1.90 -10.12
N ASN A 213 22.11 -2.74 -11.12
CA ASN A 213 22.37 -2.36 -12.52
C ASN A 213 21.27 -1.44 -13.05
N LEU A 214 21.55 -0.14 -13.08
CA LEU A 214 20.60 0.89 -13.53
C LEU A 214 20.60 1.12 -15.04
N GLN A 215 21.48 0.45 -15.81
CA GLN A 215 21.61 0.73 -17.24
C GLN A 215 20.34 0.38 -18.02
N THR A 216 19.70 -0.73 -17.69
CA THR A 216 18.46 -1.14 -18.34
C THR A 216 17.33 -0.13 -18.11
N LEU A 217 17.19 0.40 -16.88
CA LEU A 217 16.18 1.44 -16.59
C LEU A 217 16.39 2.70 -17.43
N VAL A 218 17.65 3.08 -17.66
CA VAL A 218 17.97 4.24 -18.51
C VAL A 218 17.68 3.95 -19.98
N GLN A 219 17.96 2.73 -20.46
CA GLN A 219 17.64 2.29 -21.81
C GLN A 219 16.12 2.27 -22.04
N ASP A 220 15.36 1.68 -21.11
CA ASP A 220 13.90 1.63 -21.17
C ASP A 220 13.30 3.04 -21.19
N PHE A 221 13.86 3.95 -20.38
CA PHE A 221 13.46 5.36 -20.39
C PHE A 221 13.69 6.00 -21.77
N GLN A 222 14.85 5.76 -22.39
CA GLN A 222 15.20 6.30 -23.71
C GLN A 222 14.32 5.72 -24.82
N LEU A 223 14.02 4.42 -24.77
CA LEU A 223 13.12 3.75 -25.71
C LEU A 223 11.70 4.30 -25.62
N ALA A 224 11.19 4.46 -24.40
CA ALA A 224 9.84 4.95 -24.16
C ALA A 224 9.67 6.44 -24.46
N PHE A 225 10.69 7.25 -24.15
CA PHE A 225 10.63 8.70 -24.25
C PHE A 225 11.76 9.21 -25.14
N LYS A 226 11.40 9.80 -26.28
CA LYS A 226 12.32 10.59 -27.11
C LYS A 226 12.88 11.75 -26.28
N ILE A 227 14.15 11.65 -25.87
CA ILE A 227 14.85 12.65 -25.06
C ILE A 227 16.22 12.98 -25.65
N ASP A 228 16.71 14.20 -25.39
CA ASP A 228 18.02 14.65 -25.84
C ASP A 228 19.17 14.15 -24.93
N SER A 229 20.42 14.30 -25.39
CA SER A 229 21.62 13.85 -24.66
C SER A 229 21.81 14.52 -23.30
N THR A 230 21.34 15.75 -23.13
CA THR A 230 21.41 16.49 -21.86
C THR A 230 20.43 15.91 -20.85
N GLN A 231 19.22 15.60 -21.30
CA GLN A 231 18.18 14.93 -20.51
C GLN A 231 18.60 13.52 -20.10
N ILE A 232 19.32 12.79 -20.96
CA ILE A 232 19.86 11.46 -20.62
C ILE A 232 20.82 11.55 -19.42
N SER A 233 21.73 12.52 -19.41
CA SER A 233 22.66 12.72 -18.28
C SER A 233 21.91 13.03 -16.98
N GLN A 234 20.85 13.83 -17.07
CA GLN A 234 19.98 14.14 -15.92
C GLN A 234 19.24 12.90 -15.40
N ILE A 235 18.74 12.05 -16.29
CA ILE A 235 18.06 10.80 -15.93
C ILE A 235 19.03 9.82 -15.27
N LYS A 236 20.26 9.67 -15.79
CA LYS A 236 21.27 8.81 -15.17
C LYS A 236 21.54 9.20 -13.72
N LYS A 237 21.80 10.50 -13.49
CA LYS A 237 21.97 11.03 -12.13
C LYS A 237 20.73 10.80 -11.27
N PHE A 238 19.54 11.01 -11.80
CA PHE A 238 18.31 10.72 -11.06
C PHE A 238 18.26 9.24 -10.63
N MET A 239 18.50 8.31 -11.55
CA MET A 239 18.49 6.88 -11.23
C MET A 239 19.54 6.54 -10.18
N GLU A 240 20.77 7.06 -10.29
CA GLU A 240 21.84 6.84 -9.31
C GLU A 240 21.45 7.32 -7.90
N PHE A 241 20.90 8.54 -7.78
CA PHE A 241 20.60 9.12 -6.47
C PHE A 241 19.26 8.67 -5.86
N PHE A 242 18.29 8.26 -6.68
CA PHE A 242 16.91 8.07 -6.23
C PHE A 242 16.35 6.68 -6.49
N SER A 243 16.96 5.83 -7.32
CA SER A 243 16.39 4.49 -7.57
C SER A 243 16.45 3.61 -6.32
N THR A 244 17.62 3.44 -5.71
CA THR A 244 17.82 2.60 -4.52
C THR A 244 16.94 3.02 -3.35
N PRO A 245 16.96 4.28 -2.86
CA PRO A 245 16.15 4.65 -1.70
C PRO A 245 14.64 4.59 -1.98
N ASN A 246 14.18 4.88 -3.20
CA ASN A 246 12.76 4.75 -3.53
C ASN A 246 12.35 3.28 -3.73
N THR A 247 13.25 2.43 -4.19
CA THR A 247 12.97 0.99 -4.33
C THR A 247 12.89 0.33 -2.95
N GLN A 248 13.89 0.58 -2.11
CA GLN A 248 13.96 0.02 -0.75
C GLN A 248 12.78 0.45 0.12
N SER A 249 12.32 1.70 -0.02
CA SER A 249 11.16 2.21 0.71
C SER A 249 9.83 2.05 -0.04
N LEU A 250 9.80 1.41 -1.22
CA LEU A 250 8.62 1.34 -2.09
C LEU A 250 7.96 2.71 -2.33
N PHE A 251 8.77 3.76 -2.53
CA PHE A 251 8.38 5.17 -2.71
C PHE A 251 7.75 5.88 -1.51
N ILE A 252 7.68 5.25 -0.32
CA ILE A 252 7.04 5.83 0.86
C ILE A 252 7.59 7.22 1.20
N LYS A 253 8.92 7.40 1.14
CA LYS A 253 9.55 8.68 1.44
C LYS A 253 9.45 9.68 0.28
N GLY A 254 9.45 9.18 -0.96
CA GLY A 254 9.58 9.98 -2.17
C GLY A 254 8.29 10.55 -2.75
N LEU A 255 7.13 9.95 -2.45
CA LEU A 255 5.84 10.31 -3.04
C LEU A 255 4.77 10.67 -2.01
N ASN A 256 3.78 11.46 -2.43
CA ASN A 256 2.56 11.63 -1.64
C ASN A 256 1.78 10.31 -1.58
N PHE A 257 0.97 10.13 -0.54
CA PHE A 257 0.21 8.90 -0.30
C PHE A 257 -0.64 8.49 -1.50
N SER A 258 -1.36 9.42 -2.14
CA SER A 258 -2.20 9.09 -3.31
C SER A 258 -1.41 8.46 -4.46
N CYS A 259 -0.19 8.91 -4.70
CA CYS A 259 0.70 8.38 -5.72
C CYS A 259 1.27 7.03 -5.32
N PHE A 260 1.75 6.92 -4.08
CA PHE A 260 2.22 5.67 -3.50
C PHE A 260 1.13 4.58 -3.57
N HIS A 261 -0.10 4.91 -3.18
CA HIS A 261 -1.16 3.92 -3.01
C HIS A 261 -1.46 3.16 -4.30
N ILE A 262 -1.46 3.85 -5.46
CA ILE A 262 -1.66 3.20 -6.76
C ILE A 262 -0.50 2.24 -7.07
N ILE A 263 0.74 2.71 -6.88
CA ILE A 263 1.95 1.93 -7.17
C ILE A 263 1.97 0.69 -6.29
N PHE A 264 1.67 0.86 -5.00
CA PHE A 264 1.63 -0.22 -4.02
C PHE A 264 0.54 -1.23 -4.36
N LEU A 265 -0.67 -0.80 -4.67
CA LEU A 265 -1.75 -1.72 -5.07
C LEU A 265 -1.41 -2.49 -6.34
N GLU A 266 -0.88 -1.82 -7.38
CA GLU A 266 -0.46 -2.52 -8.61
C GLU A 266 0.65 -3.53 -8.33
N PHE A 267 1.63 -3.15 -7.51
CA PHE A 267 2.75 -4.02 -7.14
C PHE A 267 2.28 -5.26 -6.38
N VAL A 268 1.41 -5.07 -5.39
CA VAL A 268 0.86 -6.15 -4.56
C VAL A 268 -0.10 -7.05 -5.33
N GLN A 269 -0.91 -6.49 -6.24
CA GLN A 269 -1.80 -7.30 -7.08
C GLN A 269 -1.06 -8.14 -8.12
N GLN A 270 0.02 -7.60 -8.71
CA GLN A 270 0.81 -8.32 -9.71
C GLN A 270 1.88 -9.21 -9.09
N MET A 271 2.27 -8.96 -7.84
CA MET A 271 3.42 -9.59 -7.18
C MET A 271 4.66 -9.60 -8.08
N ASN A 272 4.91 -8.47 -8.75
CA ASN A 272 5.96 -8.34 -9.75
C ASN A 272 6.77 -7.07 -9.52
N PHE A 273 8.07 -7.26 -9.24
CA PHE A 273 8.99 -6.16 -8.99
C PHE A 273 9.18 -5.21 -10.18
N GLU A 274 8.91 -5.65 -11.41
CA GLU A 274 8.91 -4.79 -12.60
C GLU A 274 7.95 -3.59 -12.47
N VAL A 275 6.90 -3.70 -11.65
CA VAL A 275 5.99 -2.59 -11.36
C VAL A 275 6.77 -1.42 -10.74
N ILE A 276 7.62 -1.69 -9.75
CA ILE A 276 8.45 -0.67 -9.09
C ILE A 276 9.41 -0.02 -10.09
N GLN A 277 10.02 -0.82 -10.96
CA GLN A 277 10.93 -0.35 -12.01
C GLN A 277 10.22 0.56 -13.03
N LYS A 278 9.03 0.17 -13.51
CA LYS A 278 8.22 1.02 -14.40
C LYS A 278 7.88 2.35 -13.72
N TYR A 279 7.54 2.33 -12.43
CA TYR A 279 7.22 3.56 -11.72
C TYR A 279 8.42 4.45 -11.42
N LEU A 280 9.65 3.91 -11.32
CA LEU A 280 10.87 4.74 -11.31
C LEU A 280 10.98 5.57 -12.59
N ILE A 281 10.73 4.95 -13.75
CA ILE A 281 10.71 5.61 -15.07
C ILE A 281 9.62 6.68 -15.12
N VAL A 282 8.42 6.37 -14.65
CA VAL A 282 7.28 7.31 -14.61
C VAL A 282 7.59 8.54 -13.74
N VAL A 283 8.12 8.33 -12.53
CA VAL A 283 8.48 9.42 -11.60
C VAL A 283 9.60 10.27 -12.18
N ALA A 284 10.64 9.66 -12.76
CA ALA A 284 11.73 10.36 -13.43
C ALA A 284 11.19 11.26 -14.56
N LYS A 285 10.27 10.73 -15.38
CA LYS A 285 9.67 11.48 -16.49
C LYS A 285 8.84 12.65 -16.00
N SER A 286 8.10 12.46 -14.91
CA SER A 286 7.26 13.50 -14.29
C SER A 286 8.10 14.69 -13.81
N CYS A 287 9.33 14.43 -13.37
CA CYS A 287 10.21 15.43 -12.76
C CYS A 287 11.31 15.96 -13.69
N LEU A 288 11.46 15.43 -14.91
CA LEU A 288 12.56 15.74 -15.82
C LEU A 288 12.78 17.26 -16.04
N LYS A 289 11.70 18.02 -16.24
CA LYS A 289 11.79 19.48 -16.44
C LYS A 289 12.37 20.22 -15.22
N SER A 290 12.16 19.68 -14.02
CA SER A 290 12.65 20.26 -12.78
C SER A 290 14.14 19.96 -12.54
N PHE A 291 14.65 18.82 -13.02
CA PHE A 291 16.06 18.45 -12.83
C PHE A 291 17.02 19.44 -13.49
N GLY A 292 16.67 19.97 -14.67
CA GLY A 292 17.47 20.98 -15.35
C GLY A 292 17.48 22.36 -14.69
N GLN A 293 16.53 22.65 -13.79
CA GLN A 293 16.36 23.98 -13.19
C GLN A 293 16.97 24.13 -11.80
N PHE A 294 17.09 23.04 -11.03
CA PHE A 294 17.37 23.13 -9.58
C PHE A 294 18.65 22.40 -9.12
N GLY A 295 19.49 21.91 -10.03
CA GLY A 295 20.68 21.13 -9.65
C GLY A 295 20.33 19.76 -9.03
N PHE A 296 21.35 18.90 -8.86
CA PHE A 296 21.19 17.56 -8.30
C PHE A 296 21.60 17.52 -6.83
N ASP A 297 20.76 18.08 -5.95
CA ASP A 297 20.86 17.84 -4.51
C ASP A 297 19.64 17.03 -4.03
N TYR A 298 19.87 16.13 -3.06
CA TYR A 298 18.86 15.16 -2.62
C TYR A 298 17.61 15.82 -2.03
N LYS A 299 17.77 16.89 -1.24
CA LYS A 299 16.68 17.58 -0.55
C LYS A 299 15.79 18.35 -1.52
N SER A 300 16.40 19.05 -2.47
CA SER A 300 15.73 19.84 -3.49
C SER A 300 14.98 18.93 -4.45
N ILE A 301 15.61 17.87 -4.98
CA ILE A 301 14.93 16.94 -5.89
C ILE A 301 13.83 16.17 -5.17
N GLY A 302 14.06 15.63 -3.96
CA GLY A 302 13.02 14.93 -3.21
C GLY A 302 11.78 15.80 -2.97
N LYS A 303 12.00 17.09 -2.66
CA LYS A 303 10.92 18.08 -2.58
C LYS A 303 10.25 18.34 -3.93
N GLN A 304 10.99 18.36 -5.03
CA GLN A 304 10.38 18.50 -6.36
C GLN A 304 9.54 17.28 -6.74
N ILE A 305 9.99 16.06 -6.45
CA ILE A 305 9.22 14.85 -6.68
C ILE A 305 7.86 14.95 -5.96
N LEU A 306 7.88 15.13 -4.63
CA LEU A 306 6.67 15.26 -3.82
C LEU A 306 5.68 16.33 -4.32
N ASN A 307 6.20 17.44 -4.85
CA ASN A 307 5.40 18.57 -5.30
C ASN A 307 4.98 18.50 -6.77
N LYS A 308 5.68 17.74 -7.61
CA LYS A 308 5.43 17.69 -9.07
C LYS A 308 4.79 16.37 -9.51
N THR A 309 4.77 15.36 -8.67
CA THR A 309 3.98 14.14 -8.89
C THR A 309 2.59 14.29 -8.31
N ASP A 310 1.59 13.88 -9.07
CA ASP A 310 0.22 13.75 -8.63
C ASP A 310 -0.41 12.50 -9.28
N TYR A 311 -1.54 12.07 -8.72
CA TYR A 311 -2.30 10.90 -9.17
C TYR A 311 -2.51 10.90 -10.70
N LYS A 312 -2.91 12.04 -11.26
CA LYS A 312 -3.26 12.15 -12.68
C LYS A 312 -2.02 12.09 -13.56
N SER A 313 -0.95 12.79 -13.20
CA SER A 313 0.30 12.79 -13.96
C SER A 313 0.95 11.41 -13.99
N ILE A 314 1.03 10.72 -12.85
CA ILE A 314 1.60 9.36 -12.78
C ILE A 314 0.80 8.37 -13.64
N THR A 315 -0.53 8.38 -13.53
CA THR A 315 -1.39 7.46 -14.29
C THR A 315 -1.30 7.69 -15.79
N GLN A 316 -1.27 8.96 -16.22
CA GLN A 316 -1.13 9.31 -17.64
C GLN A 316 0.23 8.89 -18.21
N ILE A 317 1.30 9.14 -17.48
CA ILE A 317 2.65 8.79 -17.92
C ILE A 317 2.85 7.26 -17.91
N LYS A 318 2.30 6.55 -16.93
CA LYS A 318 2.31 5.08 -16.89
C LYS A 318 1.58 4.48 -18.10
N SER A 319 0.39 4.99 -18.44
CA SER A 319 -0.35 4.56 -19.62
C SER A 319 0.44 4.79 -20.92
N LEU A 320 1.10 5.93 -21.05
CA LEU A 320 2.00 6.22 -22.17
C LEU A 320 3.19 5.27 -22.22
N LEU A 321 3.80 4.96 -21.07
CA LEU A 321 4.91 4.03 -20.96
C LEU A 321 4.50 2.64 -21.45
N ASP A 322 3.36 2.13 -20.97
CA ASP A 322 2.84 0.82 -21.35
C ASP A 322 2.52 0.76 -22.86
N GLN A 323 1.98 1.83 -23.44
CA GLN A 323 1.75 1.92 -24.90
C GLN A 323 3.05 1.92 -25.72
N LYS A 324 4.13 2.50 -25.18
CA LYS A 324 5.39 2.67 -25.92
C LYS A 324 6.30 1.45 -25.86
N LEU A 325 6.32 0.77 -24.72
CA LEU A 325 7.07 -0.47 -24.54
C LEU A 325 6.25 -1.69 -25.02
N GLY A 326 4.92 -1.58 -25.13
CA GLY A 326 4.07 -2.72 -25.45
C GLY A 326 4.10 -3.80 -24.36
N ASN A 327 3.53 -4.98 -24.64
CA ASN A 327 3.65 -6.15 -23.76
C ASN A 327 5.03 -6.81 -23.80
N SER A 328 6.08 -6.15 -24.33
CA SER A 328 7.42 -6.72 -24.28
C SER A 328 7.80 -6.88 -22.82
N GLN A 329 7.91 -8.14 -22.38
CA GLN A 329 8.48 -8.47 -21.08
C GLN A 329 9.81 -7.73 -20.99
N LEU A 330 9.92 -6.85 -20.01
CA LEU A 330 11.18 -6.23 -19.69
C LEU A 330 12.14 -7.38 -19.39
N THR A 331 13.21 -7.53 -20.16
CA THR A 331 14.17 -8.62 -19.95
C THR A 331 15.02 -8.31 -18.73
N PHE A 332 14.44 -8.53 -17.56
CA PHE A 332 15.15 -8.55 -16.30
C PHE A 332 15.27 -10.00 -15.85
N SER A 333 16.51 -10.40 -15.56
CA SER A 333 16.80 -11.69 -14.94
C SER A 333 16.23 -11.69 -13.52
N SER A 334 14.95 -12.05 -13.41
CA SER A 334 14.35 -12.52 -12.15
C SER A 334 15.20 -13.70 -11.64
N PRO A 335 15.64 -13.69 -10.37
CA PRO A 335 16.10 -14.90 -9.73
C PRO A 335 14.90 -15.84 -9.61
N LYS A 336 14.95 -16.98 -10.31
CA LYS A 336 14.10 -18.18 -10.12
C LYS A 336 12.60 -17.89 -9.88
N SER A 337 11.89 -17.56 -10.96
CA SER A 337 10.42 -17.60 -11.05
C SER A 337 9.79 -19.00 -10.91
N SER A 338 10.48 -19.99 -10.32
CA SER A 338 10.04 -21.38 -10.25
C SER A 338 9.67 -21.90 -8.85
N LEU A 339 9.49 -21.05 -7.83
CA LEU A 339 9.14 -21.53 -6.47
C LEU A 339 7.86 -20.94 -5.83
N ILE A 340 7.20 -19.96 -6.46
CA ILE A 340 6.06 -19.27 -5.81
C ILE A 340 4.68 -19.95 -6.07
N ARG A 341 4.60 -21.01 -6.90
CA ARG A 341 3.33 -21.72 -7.16
C ARG A 341 3.12 -23.08 -6.49
N LYS A 342 4.05 -23.58 -5.68
CA LYS A 342 3.83 -24.81 -4.88
C LYS A 342 4.60 -24.79 -3.55
N ARG A 343 4.09 -24.05 -2.57
CA ARG A 343 4.37 -24.31 -1.14
C ARG A 343 3.09 -24.30 -0.29
N ASN A 344 2.00 -24.84 -0.86
CA ASN A 344 0.94 -25.45 -0.07
C ASN A 344 1.16 -26.96 -0.09
N SER A 345 2.13 -27.43 0.68
CA SER A 345 2.20 -28.82 1.08
C SER A 345 3.00 -28.91 2.35
N VAL A 346 2.30 -29.35 3.38
CA VAL A 346 2.77 -29.82 4.66
C VAL A 346 4.01 -30.70 4.47
N CYS A 347 4.96 -30.54 5.38
CA CYS A 347 6.06 -31.45 5.64
C CYS A 347 5.57 -32.90 5.59
N SER A 348 5.92 -33.62 4.52
CA SER A 348 5.79 -35.08 4.48
C SER A 348 7.10 -35.65 3.95
N ILE A 349 7.59 -36.59 4.76
CA ILE A 349 8.84 -37.31 4.67
C ILE A 349 8.74 -38.33 3.50
N GLU A 350 9.82 -38.44 2.72
CA GLU A 350 10.27 -39.57 1.87
C GLU A 350 9.27 -40.32 0.96
N ASN A 351 9.47 -40.26 -0.38
CA ASN A 351 10.09 -41.35 -1.17
C ASN A 351 9.81 -41.25 -2.70
N SER A 352 10.89 -41.46 -3.45
CA SER A 352 11.04 -42.11 -4.77
C SER A 352 10.09 -41.84 -5.96
N SER A 353 10.74 -41.37 -7.05
CA SER A 353 10.77 -41.94 -8.42
C SER A 353 9.60 -41.75 -9.42
N PHE A 354 10.02 -41.22 -10.58
CA PHE A 354 9.76 -41.67 -11.97
C PHE A 354 8.57 -41.13 -12.80
N ILE A 355 8.90 -40.95 -14.10
CA ILE A 355 8.13 -40.93 -15.35
C ILE A 355 8.03 -39.59 -16.12
N ASP A 356 8.91 -39.54 -17.13
CA ASP A 356 8.82 -39.01 -18.51
C ASP A 356 7.42 -38.66 -19.04
N THR A 357 7.20 -37.64 -19.87
CA THR A 357 7.56 -37.66 -21.30
C THR A 357 7.24 -36.31 -21.93
N LEU A 358 8.12 -35.86 -22.84
CA LEU A 358 7.94 -34.68 -23.69
C LEU A 358 8.36 -35.09 -25.11
N PRO A 359 7.52 -34.94 -26.15
CA PRO A 359 7.98 -35.06 -27.52
C PRO A 359 8.36 -33.69 -28.10
N GLN A 360 9.58 -33.65 -28.63
CA GLN A 360 10.11 -32.66 -29.56
C GLN A 360 9.34 -32.65 -30.89
N LEU A 361 9.31 -31.50 -31.57
CA LEU A 361 9.26 -31.34 -33.04
C LEU A 361 9.63 -29.87 -33.34
N MET A 362 10.88 -29.58 -33.66
CA MET A 362 11.51 -29.54 -34.99
C MET A 362 11.44 -28.16 -35.69
N THR A 363 12.65 -27.67 -35.96
CA THR A 363 13.03 -26.62 -36.91
C THR A 363 12.94 -27.12 -38.36
N GLN A 364 12.49 -26.28 -39.30
CA GLN A 364 13.27 -25.79 -40.47
C GLN A 364 12.39 -25.31 -41.66
N GLN A 365 12.82 -24.17 -42.23
CA GLN A 365 12.67 -23.68 -43.61
C GLN A 365 11.30 -23.23 -44.15
N ASN A 366 11.17 -21.92 -44.42
CA ASN A 366 11.16 -21.40 -45.80
C ASN A 366 11.18 -19.87 -45.87
N SER A 367 12.23 -19.34 -46.48
CA SER A 367 12.29 -18.03 -47.13
C SER A 367 11.51 -18.06 -48.44
N GLN A 368 10.91 -16.92 -48.82
CA GLN A 368 10.08 -16.63 -50.01
C GLN A 368 8.56 -16.82 -49.83
N ARG A 369 7.93 -15.78 -49.26
CA ARG A 369 6.58 -15.28 -49.60
C ARG A 369 6.34 -13.98 -48.81
N GLU A 370 7.13 -12.96 -49.10
CA GLU A 370 6.74 -11.59 -48.76
C GLU A 370 5.67 -11.14 -49.77
N ILE A 371 4.68 -10.40 -49.28
CA ILE A 371 3.52 -9.85 -50.01
C ILE A 371 2.34 -10.85 -50.16
N LYS A 372 1.65 -11.09 -49.03
CA LYS A 372 0.18 -11.38 -48.86
C LYS A 372 -0.21 -11.83 -47.43
N VAL A 373 0.64 -11.62 -46.42
CA VAL A 373 0.41 -12.08 -45.03
C VAL A 373 -0.21 -10.99 -44.13
N GLU A 374 -0.05 -9.70 -44.44
CA GLU A 374 -0.54 -8.62 -43.57
C GLU A 374 -2.08 -8.58 -43.46
N ASP A 375 -2.82 -8.81 -44.55
CA ASP A 375 -4.29 -8.79 -44.50
C ASP A 375 -4.88 -10.01 -43.74
N ASN A 376 -4.25 -11.19 -43.82
CA ASN A 376 -4.66 -12.37 -43.06
C ASN A 376 -4.26 -12.27 -41.57
N PHE A 377 -3.16 -11.59 -41.25
CA PHE A 377 -2.73 -11.39 -39.88
C PHE A 377 -3.62 -10.37 -39.16
N ILE A 378 -3.98 -9.26 -39.82
CA ILE A 378 -4.90 -8.27 -39.28
C ILE A 378 -6.30 -8.87 -39.10
N PHE A 379 -6.78 -9.68 -40.06
CA PHE A 379 -8.09 -10.32 -39.97
C PHE A 379 -8.16 -11.38 -38.85
N ASN A 380 -7.12 -12.22 -38.69
CA ASN A 380 -7.06 -13.20 -37.60
C ASN A 380 -6.88 -12.53 -36.23
N PHE A 381 -6.07 -11.46 -36.15
CA PHE A 381 -5.87 -10.72 -34.91
C PHE A 381 -7.13 -9.99 -34.44
N GLN A 382 -7.90 -9.41 -35.38
CA GLN A 382 -9.19 -8.81 -35.05
C GLN A 382 -10.23 -9.86 -34.65
N ASN A 383 -10.22 -11.05 -35.25
CA ASN A 383 -11.09 -12.15 -34.83
C ASN A 383 -10.75 -12.68 -33.44
N ASP A 384 -9.47 -12.82 -33.09
CA ASP A 384 -9.03 -13.23 -31.75
C ASP A 384 -9.38 -12.19 -30.69
N GLN A 385 -9.23 -10.89 -31.01
CA GLN A 385 -9.69 -9.81 -30.13
C GLN A 385 -11.20 -9.81 -29.95
N ASN A 386 -11.98 -10.04 -31.02
CA ASN A 386 -13.43 -10.13 -30.94
C ASN A 386 -13.87 -11.36 -30.12
N LEU A 387 -13.20 -12.50 -30.25
CA LEU A 387 -13.44 -13.69 -29.42
C LEU A 387 -13.14 -13.43 -27.94
N GLN A 388 -12.03 -12.74 -27.63
CA GLN A 388 -11.71 -12.33 -26.26
C GLN A 388 -12.74 -11.34 -25.69
N ILE A 389 -13.23 -10.40 -26.51
CA ILE A 389 -14.28 -9.46 -26.12
C ILE A 389 -15.58 -10.21 -25.83
N ILE A 390 -15.97 -11.17 -26.67
CA ILE A 390 -17.18 -11.99 -26.44
C ILE A 390 -17.05 -12.82 -25.16
N GLN A 391 -15.89 -13.43 -24.92
CA GLN A 391 -15.62 -14.17 -23.67
C GLN A 391 -15.67 -13.26 -22.44
N LEU A 392 -15.09 -12.06 -22.52
CA LEU A 392 -15.15 -11.05 -21.46
C LEU A 392 -16.59 -10.59 -21.22
N MET A 393 -17.39 -10.38 -22.26
CA MET A 393 -18.80 -10.02 -22.13
C MET A 393 -19.60 -11.12 -21.43
N GLN A 394 -19.37 -12.38 -21.79
CA GLN A 394 -20.01 -13.53 -21.12
C GLN A 394 -19.61 -13.63 -19.65
N MET A 395 -18.33 -13.42 -19.33
CA MET A 395 -17.86 -13.37 -17.93
C MET A 395 -18.48 -12.22 -17.15
N ILE A 396 -18.59 -11.02 -17.74
CA ILE A 396 -19.24 -9.87 -17.11
C ILE A 396 -20.72 -10.17 -16.83
N GLU A 397 -21.40 -10.82 -17.77
CA GLU A 397 -22.81 -11.16 -17.62
C GLU A 397 -23.04 -12.24 -16.54
N GLN A 398 -22.14 -13.22 -16.46
CA GLN A 398 -22.13 -14.20 -15.37
C GLN A 398 -21.86 -13.54 -14.02
N ARG A 399 -20.87 -12.64 -13.92
CA ARG A 399 -20.58 -11.87 -12.69
C ARG A 399 -21.75 -11.00 -12.26
N LYS A 400 -22.50 -10.41 -13.20
CA LYS A 400 -23.72 -9.66 -12.89
C LYS A 400 -24.80 -10.53 -12.27
N LYS A 401 -24.97 -11.76 -12.75
CA LYS A 401 -25.91 -12.73 -12.15
C LYS A 401 -25.48 -13.11 -10.73
N GLU A 402 -24.19 -13.41 -10.53
CA GLU A 402 -23.63 -13.71 -9.19
C GLU A 402 -23.84 -12.53 -8.22
N LEU A 403 -23.60 -11.30 -8.67
CA LEU A 403 -23.81 -10.09 -7.87
C LEU A 403 -25.28 -9.95 -7.44
N TYR A 404 -26.22 -10.21 -8.36
CA TYR A 404 -27.64 -10.13 -8.07
C TYR A 404 -28.07 -11.19 -7.04
N GLU A 405 -27.58 -12.42 -7.16
CA GLU A 405 -27.83 -13.48 -6.17
C GLU A 405 -27.25 -13.13 -4.78
N LEU A 406 -26.06 -12.54 -4.74
CA LEU A 406 -25.44 -12.07 -3.49
C LEU A 406 -26.23 -10.92 -2.87
N GLN A 407 -26.80 -10.02 -3.67
CA GLN A 407 -27.68 -8.95 -3.17
C GLN A 407 -28.96 -9.51 -2.54
N ILE A 408 -29.55 -10.54 -3.14
CA ILE A 408 -30.72 -11.24 -2.57
C ILE A 408 -30.33 -11.88 -1.22
N LYS A 409 -29.21 -12.61 -1.17
CA LYS A 409 -28.71 -13.23 0.08
C LYS A 409 -28.43 -12.19 1.17
N ASN A 410 -27.79 -11.07 0.82
CA ASN A 410 -27.49 -9.99 1.77
C ASN A 410 -28.77 -9.33 2.32
N THR A 411 -29.78 -9.15 1.48
CA THR A 411 -31.09 -8.65 1.91
C THR A 411 -31.78 -9.62 2.86
N ALA A 412 -31.73 -10.93 2.58
CA ALA A 412 -32.25 -11.96 3.48
C ALA A 412 -31.53 -11.98 4.85
N LEU A 413 -30.19 -11.87 4.85
CA LEU A 413 -29.40 -11.80 6.07
C LEU A 413 -29.68 -10.54 6.90
N LYS A 414 -29.90 -9.38 6.25
CA LYS A 414 -30.30 -8.15 6.94
C LYS A 414 -31.64 -8.32 7.66
N ASN A 415 -32.62 -8.96 7.00
CA ASN A 415 -33.92 -9.24 7.60
C ASN A 415 -33.80 -10.22 8.79
N GLN A 416 -32.98 -11.27 8.66
CA GLN A 416 -32.69 -12.18 9.78
C GLN A 416 -32.03 -11.45 10.96
N THR A 417 -31.07 -10.57 10.69
CA THR A 417 -30.39 -9.78 11.73
C THR A 417 -31.36 -8.84 12.46
N GLN A 418 -32.31 -8.24 11.73
CA GLN A 418 -33.35 -7.42 12.33
C GLN A 418 -34.28 -8.23 13.22
N ASN A 419 -34.68 -9.44 12.79
CA ASN A 419 -35.49 -10.34 13.61
C ASN A 419 -34.77 -10.76 14.90
N ILE A 420 -33.48 -11.13 14.82
CA ILE A 420 -32.68 -11.49 16.00
C ILE A 420 -32.58 -10.32 16.99
N LYS A 421 -32.40 -9.09 16.48
CA LYS A 421 -32.40 -7.89 17.34
C LYS A 421 -33.74 -7.65 18.04
N GLN A 422 -34.85 -7.92 17.36
CA GLN A 422 -36.18 -7.81 17.97
C GLN A 422 -36.40 -8.88 19.05
N ILE A 423 -36.00 -10.13 18.78
CA ILE A 423 -36.08 -11.23 19.76
C ILE A 423 -35.23 -10.92 20.98
N SER A 424 -33.97 -10.53 20.79
CA SER A 424 -33.07 -10.18 21.90
C SER A 424 -33.59 -9.02 22.75
N LYS A 425 -34.26 -8.03 22.13
CA LYS A 425 -34.88 -6.94 22.85
C LYS A 425 -36.08 -7.41 23.69
N GLN A 426 -36.92 -8.28 23.12
CA GLN A 426 -38.05 -8.86 23.83
C GLN A 426 -37.58 -9.73 25.01
N GLU A 427 -36.60 -10.59 24.81
CA GLU A 427 -36.02 -11.43 25.88
C GLU A 427 -35.43 -10.59 27.01
N HIS A 428 -34.81 -9.45 26.69
CA HIS A 428 -34.29 -8.52 27.70
C HIS A 428 -35.43 -7.85 28.50
N GLU A 429 -36.49 -7.41 27.83
CA GLU A 429 -37.68 -6.86 28.50
C GLU A 429 -38.37 -7.92 29.39
N ASP A 430 -38.49 -9.16 28.92
CA ASP A 430 -39.05 -10.28 29.69
C ASP A 430 -38.19 -10.60 30.92
N TYR A 431 -36.86 -10.56 30.79
CA TYR A 431 -35.93 -10.75 31.90
C TYR A 431 -36.07 -9.65 32.96
N LEU A 432 -36.16 -8.38 32.55
CA LEU A 432 -36.36 -7.26 33.48
C LEU A 432 -37.69 -7.40 34.25
N ASN A 433 -38.77 -7.76 33.54
CA ASN A 433 -40.07 -8.00 34.18
C ASN A 433 -40.01 -9.15 35.20
N MET A 434 -39.25 -10.22 34.91
CA MET A 434 -39.06 -11.33 35.84
C MET A 434 -38.29 -10.90 37.11
N VAL A 435 -37.23 -10.11 36.95
CA VAL A 435 -36.45 -9.57 38.07
C VAL A 435 -37.31 -8.67 38.95
N ASP A 436 -38.12 -7.78 38.36
CA ASP A 436 -39.01 -6.90 39.10
C ASP A 436 -40.07 -7.70 39.89
N LYS A 437 -40.64 -8.74 39.28
CA LYS A 437 -41.60 -9.61 39.96
C LYS A 437 -40.97 -10.35 41.15
N MET A 438 -39.78 -10.93 40.96
CA MET A 438 -39.05 -11.56 42.08
C MET A 438 -38.73 -10.57 43.19
N SER A 439 -38.35 -9.33 42.84
CA SER A 439 -38.08 -8.30 43.84
C SER A 439 -39.33 -7.95 44.65
N GLN A 440 -40.52 -7.93 44.04
CA GLN A 440 -41.78 -7.70 44.74
C GLN A 440 -42.13 -8.86 45.67
N GLU A 441 -42.00 -10.11 45.20
CA GLU A 441 -42.24 -11.31 46.01
C GLU A 441 -41.33 -11.35 47.24
N ILE A 442 -40.03 -11.03 47.08
CA ILE A 442 -39.09 -10.95 48.20
C ILE A 442 -39.49 -9.85 49.19
N GLN A 443 -39.93 -8.69 48.70
CA GLN A 443 -40.39 -7.59 49.57
C GLN A 443 -41.65 -7.97 50.36
N GLU A 444 -42.58 -8.68 49.73
CA GLU A 444 -43.79 -9.20 50.41
C GLU A 444 -43.43 -10.23 51.48
N GLU A 445 -42.54 -11.18 51.20
CA GLU A 445 -42.07 -12.17 52.18
C GLU A 445 -41.36 -11.50 53.37
N ILE A 446 -40.50 -10.51 53.10
CA ILE A 446 -39.82 -9.74 54.17
C ILE A 446 -40.87 -9.00 55.01
N ALA A 447 -41.85 -8.34 54.39
CA ALA A 447 -42.90 -7.62 55.11
C ALA A 447 -43.74 -8.56 55.99
N GLN A 448 -44.11 -9.75 55.48
CA GLN A 448 -44.81 -10.78 56.24
C GLN A 448 -43.95 -11.30 57.41
N GLY A 449 -42.67 -11.57 57.18
CA GLY A 449 -41.73 -12.00 58.22
C GLY A 449 -41.58 -10.97 59.34
N VAL A 450 -41.50 -9.68 58.98
CA VAL A 450 -41.46 -8.57 59.94
C VAL A 450 -42.76 -8.48 60.75
N GLN A 451 -43.92 -8.64 60.13
CA GLN A 451 -45.21 -8.66 60.86
C GLN A 451 -45.29 -9.81 61.87
N ILE A 452 -44.84 -11.02 61.49
CA ILE A 452 -44.80 -12.18 62.39
C ILE A 452 -43.86 -11.93 63.58
N TYR A 453 -42.72 -11.27 63.34
CA TYR A 453 -41.77 -10.91 64.41
C TYR A 453 -42.39 -9.96 65.45
N TYR A 454 -43.18 -8.96 65.02
CA TYR A 454 -43.85 -8.02 65.93
C TYR A 454 -45.09 -8.59 66.64
N GLN A 455 -45.59 -9.75 66.20
CA GLN A 455 -46.72 -10.45 66.84
C GLN A 455 -46.29 -11.50 67.89
N LYS A 456 -44.99 -11.78 68.00
CA LYS A 456 -44.39 -12.58 69.08
C LYS A 456 -43.78 -11.65 70.12
#